data_AF-A0A355DH68-F1
#
_entry.id   AF-A0A355DH68-F1
#
_cell.length_a   1.000
_cell.length_b   1.000
_cell.length_c   1.000
_cell.angle_alpha   90.00
_cell.angle_beta   90.00
_cell.angle_gamma   90.00
#
_symmetry.space_group_name_H-M   'P 1'
#
loop_
_entity.id
_entity.type
_entity.pdbx_description
1 polymer ?
#
loop_
_entity_poly.entity_id
_entity_poly.type
_entity_poly.pdbx_seq_one_letter_code
_entity_poly.pdbx_strand_id
1 'polypeptide(L)' 'VFDGGRVTAGSIIVRQRGTRFHPGTNVGRGGDDTLFATADGVVKFGYRLGR' A
#
# COMPACT_ATOMS: atom_id res chain seq x y z
N VAL A 1 4.26 -7.52 -2.33
CA VAL A 1 3.53 -7.44 -3.61
C VAL A 1 4.34 -6.58 -4.58
N PHE A 2 4.26 -6.81 -5.89
CA PHE A 2 4.93 -6.00 -6.92
C PHE A 2 3.91 -5.13 -7.68
N ASP A 3 4.40 -4.09 -8.37
CA ASP A 3 3.56 -3.17 -9.16
C ASP A 3 2.77 -3.94 -10.24
N GLY A 4 1.47 -3.73 -10.34
CA GLY A 4 0.58 -4.47 -11.24
C GLY A 4 0.12 -5.84 -10.72
N GLY A 5 0.51 -6.26 -9.52
CA GLY A 5 0.02 -7.49 -8.89
C GLY A 5 -1.43 -7.39 -8.43
N ARG A 6 -2.23 -8.43 -8.69
CA ARG A 6 -3.59 -8.57 -8.12
C ARG A 6 -3.52 -8.88 -6.62
N VAL A 7 -4.38 -8.24 -5.84
CA VAL A 7 -4.50 -8.42 -4.40
C VAL A 7 -5.96 -8.49 -3.98
N THR A 8 -6.23 -9.21 -2.91
CA THR A 8 -7.53 -9.19 -2.23
C THR A 8 -7.52 -8.26 -1.03
N ALA A 9 -8.71 -7.87 -0.56
CA ALA A 9 -8.88 -7.13 0.68
C ALA A 9 -8.18 -7.85 1.84
N GLY A 10 -7.47 -7.09 2.66
CA GLY A 10 -6.62 -7.57 3.76
C GLY A 10 -5.21 -8.00 3.35
N SER A 11 -4.90 -8.09 2.05
CA SER A 11 -3.55 -8.46 1.59
C SER A 11 -2.52 -7.42 2.00
N ILE A 12 -1.35 -7.86 2.46
CA ILE A 12 -0.23 -6.99 2.80
C ILE A 12 0.50 -6.55 1.54
N ILE A 13 0.59 -5.24 1.30
CA ILE A 13 1.23 -4.65 0.13
C ILE A 13 2.72 -4.41 0.43
N VAL A 14 3.00 -3.68 1.52
CA VAL A 14 4.36 -3.30 1.95
C VAL A 14 4.48 -3.42 3.47
N ARG A 15 5.55 -4.09 3.93
CA ARG A 15 6.02 -3.96 5.31
C ARG A 15 7.16 -2.95 5.36
N GLN A 16 7.07 -1.98 6.26
CA GLN A 16 8.05 -0.90 6.40
C GLN A 16 8.20 -0.51 7.87
N ARG A 17 9.32 0.15 8.18
CA ARG A 17 9.48 0.88 9.44
C ARG A 17 9.40 2.37 9.11
N GLY A 18 8.49 3.10 9.75
CA GLY A 18 8.17 4.48 9.36
C GLY A 18 7.41 4.57 8.04
N THR A 19 7.07 5.79 7.64
CA THR A 19 6.25 6.09 6.45
C THR A 19 7.09 6.42 5.23
N ARG A 20 7.81 5.44 4.67
CA ARG A 20 8.51 5.62 3.38
C ARG A 20 7.51 5.63 2.22
N PHE A 21 6.57 4.70 2.28
CA PHE A 21 5.40 4.65 1.41
C PHE A 21 4.19 5.12 2.20
N HIS A 22 3.36 5.92 1.53
CA HIS A 22 2.14 6.48 2.11
C HIS A 22 0.93 5.73 1.54
N PRO A 23 -0.11 5.48 2.36
CA PRO A 23 -1.33 4.88 1.86
C PRO A 23 -1.97 5.77 0.78
N GLY A 24 -2.41 5.13 -0.30
CA GLY A 24 -3.23 5.75 -1.35
C GLY A 24 -4.69 5.33 -1.24
N THR A 25 -5.43 5.42 -2.34
CA THR A 25 -6.81 4.93 -2.42
C THR A 25 -6.86 3.42 -2.20
N ASN A 26 -7.81 2.96 -1.37
CA ASN A 26 -8.01 1.55 -1.00
C ASN A 26 -6.80 0.87 -0.34
N VAL A 27 -5.95 1.66 0.33
CA VAL A 27 -4.80 1.17 1.10
C VAL A 27 -4.89 1.71 2.52
N GLY A 28 -4.86 0.82 3.51
CA GLY A 28 -4.78 1.13 4.93
C GLY A 28 -3.34 1.06 5.45
N ARG A 29 -3.08 1.71 6.59
CA ARG A 29 -1.81 1.61 7.33
C ARG A 29 -2.07 1.02 8.71
N GLY A 30 -1.37 -0.04 9.06
CA GLY A 30 -1.36 -0.64 10.39
C GLY A 30 -0.62 0.20 11.42
N GLY A 31 -0.71 -0.18 12.70
CA GLY A 31 0.03 0.49 13.78
C GLY A 31 1.54 0.33 13.71
N ASP A 32 2.02 -0.68 12.96
CA ASP A 32 3.42 -0.96 12.68
C ASP A 32 3.92 -0.34 11.35
N ASP A 33 3.16 0.61 10.79
CA ASP A 33 3.36 1.23 9.47
C ASP A 33 3.18 0.30 8.25
N THR A 34 2.78 -0.97 8.45
CA THR A 34 2.49 -1.90 7.35
C THR A 34 1.31 -1.39 6.50
N LEU A 35 1.47 -1.39 5.18
CA LEU A 35 0.40 -1.06 4.23
C LEU A 35 -0.34 -2.31 3.77
N PHE A 36 -1.66 -2.27 3.79
CA PHE A 36 -2.54 -3.37 3.38
C PHE A 36 -3.68 -2.89 2.49
N ALA A 37 -4.19 -3.77 1.62
CA ALA A 37 -5.32 -3.48 0.75
C ALA A 37 -6.63 -3.49 1.55
N THR A 38 -7.49 -2.47 1.38
CA THR A 38 -8.83 -2.45 2.01
C THR A 38 -9.92 -2.99 1.09
N ALA A 39 -9.60 -3.22 -0.18
CA ALA A 39 -10.47 -3.79 -1.20
C ALA A 39 -9.65 -4.63 -2.19
N ASP A 40 -10.32 -5.51 -2.92
CA ASP A 40 -9.71 -6.26 -4.02
C ASP A 40 -9.30 -5.31 -5.15
N GLY A 41 -8.21 -5.62 -5.84
CA GLY A 41 -7.75 -4.81 -6.96
C GLY A 41 -6.36 -5.15 -7.45
N VAL A 42 -5.72 -4.14 -8.06
CA VAL A 42 -4.36 -4.23 -8.60
C VAL A 42 -3.52 -3.15 -7.93
N VAL A 43 -2.35 -3.53 -7.42
CA VAL A 43 -1.43 -2.60 -6.75
C VAL A 43 -0.78 -1.68 -7.79
N LYS A 44 -0.75 -0.38 -7.49
CA LYS A 44 -0.03 0.62 -8.27
C LYS A 44 0.83 1.50 -7.37
N PHE A 45 2.15 1.49 -7.57
CA PHE A 45 3.04 2.43 -6.89
C PHE A 45 3.11 3.74 -7.68
N GLY A 46 2.90 4.86 -7.00
CA GLY A 46 2.94 6.19 -7.59
C GLY A 46 3.89 7.11 -6.83
N TYR A 47 4.44 8.09 -7.55
CA TYR A 47 5.21 9.16 -6.95
C TYR A 47 4.31 10.38 -6.78
N ARG A 48 4.24 10.93 -5.56
CA ARG A 48 3.72 12.28 -5.35
C ARG A 48 4.90 13.23 -5.40
N LEU A 49 5.08 13.93 -6.52
CA LEU A 49 6.06 15.01 -6.61
C LEU A 49 5.58 16.15 -5.71
N GLY A 50 6.35 16.45 -4.67
CA GLY A 50 5.99 17.46 -3.68
C GLY A 50 6.91 17.49 -2.47
N ARG A 51 8.11 18.05 -2.65
CA ARG A 51 8.58 19.16 -1.83
C ARG A 51 9.13 20.22 -2.77
#